data_AF-A0A939URI9-F1
#
_entry.id   AF-A0A939URI9-F1
#
_cell.length_a   1.000
_cell.length_b   1.000
_cell.length_c   1.000
_cell.angle_alpha   90.00
_cell.angle_beta   90.00
_cell.angle_gamma   90.00
#
_symmetry.space_group_name_H-M   'P 1'
#
loop_
_entity.id
_entity.type
_entity.pdbx_description
1 polymer ?
#
loop_
_entity_poly.entity_id
_entity_poly.type
_entity_poly.pdbx_seq_one_letter_code
_entity_poly.pdbx_strand_id
1 'polypeptide(L)'
;FVVAKDGFLSIVKCGDDRVYFDGGMKGMILPQSLGITALRVKKGIIICKFNNGSVGAFDFFGKTLLSQTKTKGAGGVKIDKAIKVLDSGLLGVTATYDKDGKSGYTSIYRPTTSGELKSRGELVCRVKNESNDLSYVLGFDNAYVSVIGNSAGEYMFAVPSHTGSEVQNLAATNGFIETSDQENYYVEITYIGKGRFLVHEDWTVASTDNYSYYDGNNYYVFKRKIFDAKSNTLSDYTGNSDKVFLSLSNSYYSTEKGTFDVSTYLKPGYMFAAYGLFIGSDKVGNYDQYILDENLNIVMSLTGNFDVVERKESRSSVSVFDLIMTASDGNYYVPYLPSKIAVYNSKGELQAENKTYTIKSQNIANGVIIACIVDPDGGEDELYTMFNLNCQEVTEAYTLENGESKRLKYNQIAAFRGYYTIAKRPNESGKATYYLVGKDGFEVETMTDGSVPFADIATTSGNSAIFKIGCYMFKADSGQKDAEGKTIYNYGIKNFNVNSEKNVIIPATMSSGCVLYAPSSSPTDVFVFEKIESTDGSFTYAVHRLI
;
A
#
# COMPACT_ATOMS: atom_id res chain seq x y z
N PHE A 1 -6.04 10.78 4.81
CA PHE A 1 -6.86 11.80 4.12
C PHE A 1 -6.48 13.18 4.62
N VAL A 2 -6.47 14.17 3.74
CA VAL A 2 -6.42 15.60 4.08
C VAL A 2 -7.46 16.33 3.21
N VAL A 3 -8.15 17.30 3.79
CA VAL A 3 -9.06 18.24 3.12
C VAL A 3 -8.88 19.59 3.83
N ALA A 4 -8.87 20.70 3.08
CA ALA A 4 -8.70 22.03 3.65
C ALA A 4 -10.04 22.79 3.70
N LYS A 5 -10.24 23.59 4.75
CA LYS A 5 -11.26 24.65 4.83
C LYS A 5 -10.80 25.72 5.83
N ASP A 6 -11.21 26.97 5.62
CA ASP A 6 -11.08 28.08 6.58
C ASP A 6 -9.67 28.33 7.15
N GLY A 7 -8.61 28.00 6.38
CA GLY A 7 -7.22 28.38 6.67
C GLY A 7 -6.44 27.45 7.61
N PHE A 8 -7.07 26.50 8.30
CA PHE A 8 -6.40 25.60 9.24
C PHE A 8 -6.33 24.15 8.74
N LEU A 9 -5.18 23.50 8.97
CA LEU A 9 -4.86 22.19 8.41
C LEU A 9 -4.65 21.17 9.54
N SER A 10 -5.65 20.32 9.78
CA SER A 10 -5.60 19.30 10.85
C SER A 10 -5.14 17.94 10.32
N ILE A 11 -3.98 17.48 10.77
CA ILE A 11 -3.63 16.06 10.67
C ILE A 11 -4.37 15.27 11.74
N VAL A 12 -4.82 14.07 11.35
CA VAL A 12 -5.18 13.00 12.28
C VAL A 12 -4.22 11.83 12.06
N LYS A 13 -3.56 11.36 13.13
CA LYS A 13 -2.64 10.21 13.11
C LYS A 13 -3.42 8.90 12.94
N CYS A 14 -2.96 7.97 12.11
CA CYS A 14 -3.63 6.67 11.90
C CYS A 14 -2.81 5.56 12.57
N GLY A 15 -2.98 5.44 13.89
CA GLY A 15 -3.02 4.12 14.51
C GLY A 15 -4.44 3.56 14.43
N ASP A 16 -4.68 2.37 14.95
CA ASP A 16 -5.97 1.66 14.84
C ASP A 16 -7.13 2.26 15.65
N ASP A 17 -6.86 3.21 16.53
CA ASP A 17 -7.86 3.82 17.41
C ASP A 17 -8.21 5.26 16.96
N ARG A 18 -9.49 5.52 16.64
CA ARG A 18 -10.04 6.85 16.29
C ARG A 18 -11.49 7.02 16.77
N VAL A 19 -12.01 8.25 16.74
CA VAL A 19 -13.34 8.68 17.26
C VAL A 19 -13.85 9.89 16.42
N TYR A 20 -15.10 10.41 16.42
CA TYR A 20 -15.75 11.28 17.44
C TYR A 20 -17.15 11.83 16.98
N PHE A 21 -18.27 11.10 17.09
CA PHE A 21 -19.69 11.52 17.18
C PHE A 21 -20.48 11.80 15.85
N ASP A 22 -21.51 12.67 15.65
CA ASP A 22 -22.08 12.94 14.27
C ASP A 22 -23.09 14.12 14.12
N GLY A 23 -23.11 14.71 12.91
CA GLY A 23 -23.67 15.99 12.46
C GLY A 23 -22.84 16.64 11.33
N GLY A 24 -21.90 15.90 10.73
CA GLY A 24 -20.86 16.45 9.83
C GLY A 24 -20.98 15.98 8.37
N MET A 25 -20.20 16.63 7.50
CA MET A 25 -19.68 16.07 6.25
C MET A 25 -18.19 16.42 6.13
N LYS A 26 -17.42 15.69 5.29
CA LYS A 26 -15.94 15.70 5.19
C LYS A 26 -15.34 17.10 5.43
N GLY A 27 -14.53 17.24 6.48
CA GLY A 27 -14.63 18.40 7.38
C GLY A 27 -15.46 18.08 8.65
N MET A 28 -15.72 16.79 8.90
CA MET A 28 -16.50 16.34 10.04
C MET A 28 -15.71 16.57 11.34
N ILE A 29 -15.95 17.72 11.96
CA ILE A 29 -16.46 17.64 13.33
C ILE A 29 -17.79 16.90 13.20
N LEU A 30 -17.68 15.58 13.25
CA LEU A 30 -18.66 14.75 13.91
C LEU A 30 -18.84 15.43 15.33
N PRO A 31 -20.01 15.98 15.73
CA PRO A 31 -20.19 16.75 16.97
C PRO A 31 -20.76 15.92 18.13
N GLN A 32 -20.50 16.32 19.38
CA GLN A 32 -20.56 15.52 20.62
C GLN A 32 -21.87 14.75 20.92
N SER A 33 -22.95 15.07 20.22
CA SER A 33 -24.33 14.57 20.41
C SER A 33 -24.51 13.06 20.26
N LEU A 34 -23.84 12.37 19.32
CA LEU A 34 -23.95 10.89 19.24
C LEU A 34 -23.17 10.15 20.33
N GLY A 35 -22.12 10.76 20.86
CA GLY A 35 -21.08 10.05 21.62
C GLY A 35 -20.48 8.85 20.87
N ILE A 36 -19.66 8.99 19.82
CA ILE A 36 -18.81 7.86 19.36
C ILE A 36 -17.63 7.70 20.34
N THR A 37 -17.19 6.45 20.55
CA THR A 37 -16.04 6.04 21.35
C THR A 37 -14.99 5.22 20.58
N ALA A 38 -15.30 4.74 19.36
CA ALA A 38 -14.29 4.25 18.41
C ALA A 38 -14.80 4.34 16.95
N LEU A 39 -13.91 4.40 15.96
CA LEU A 39 -14.23 4.22 14.53
C LEU A 39 -13.07 3.57 13.78
N ARG A 40 -13.38 2.90 12.67
CA ARG A 40 -12.41 2.32 11.72
C ARG A 40 -12.94 2.44 10.28
N VAL A 41 -12.05 2.57 9.30
CA VAL A 41 -12.42 2.78 7.89
C VAL A 41 -11.81 1.68 7.02
N LYS A 42 -12.63 0.98 6.23
CA LYS A 42 -12.19 -0.08 5.30
C LYS A 42 -13.15 -0.16 4.10
N LYS A 43 -12.61 -0.36 2.89
CA LYS A 43 -13.37 -0.50 1.62
C LYS A 43 -14.51 0.54 1.45
N GLY A 44 -14.24 1.80 1.80
CA GLY A 44 -15.18 2.92 1.68
C GLY A 44 -16.24 3.05 2.79
N ILE A 45 -16.33 2.07 3.70
CA ILE A 45 -17.23 2.08 4.86
C ILE A 45 -16.51 2.61 6.10
N ILE A 46 -17.23 3.38 6.91
CA ILE A 46 -16.83 3.84 8.24
C ILE A 46 -17.65 3.06 9.27
N ILE A 47 -17.01 2.17 10.05
CA ILE A 47 -17.65 1.54 11.22
C ILE A 47 -17.37 2.37 12.47
N CYS A 48 -18.36 2.47 13.37
CA CYS A 48 -18.32 3.29 14.58
C CYS A 48 -18.85 2.53 15.81
N LYS A 49 -18.32 2.86 16.99
CA LYS A 49 -18.74 2.42 18.34
C LYS A 49 -19.19 3.63 19.14
N PHE A 50 -20.17 3.51 20.02
CA PHE A 50 -20.81 4.64 20.72
C PHE A 50 -20.59 4.65 22.25
N ASN A 51 -21.02 5.71 22.94
CA ASN A 51 -20.91 5.94 24.39
C ASN A 51 -21.79 4.95 25.16
N ASN A 52 -22.96 4.63 24.58
CA ASN A 52 -23.84 3.54 25.01
C ASN A 52 -23.26 2.13 24.68
N GLY A 53 -22.03 2.07 24.15
CA GLY A 53 -21.34 0.85 23.73
C GLY A 53 -21.80 0.25 22.39
N SER A 54 -22.94 0.66 21.82
CA SER A 54 -23.43 0.10 20.55
C SER A 54 -22.44 0.33 19.40
N VAL A 55 -22.63 -0.38 18.28
CA VAL A 55 -21.84 -0.22 17.05
C VAL A 55 -22.71 -0.11 15.81
N GLY A 56 -22.24 0.62 14.79
CA GLY A 56 -22.94 0.82 13.52
C GLY A 56 -21.98 1.13 12.37
N ALA A 57 -22.52 1.37 11.17
CA ALA A 57 -21.72 1.67 9.99
C ALA A 57 -22.34 2.80 9.15
N PHE A 58 -21.48 3.52 8.42
CA PHE A 58 -21.81 4.67 7.58
C PHE A 58 -21.03 4.61 6.26
N ASP A 59 -21.57 5.25 5.21
CA ASP A 59 -20.83 5.50 3.96
C ASP A 59 -19.88 6.70 4.11
N PHE A 60 -19.07 6.96 3.07
CA PHE A 60 -18.12 8.08 3.06
C PHE A 60 -18.79 9.48 2.98
N PHE A 61 -20.11 9.55 2.82
CA PHE A 61 -20.93 10.76 2.92
C PHE A 61 -21.57 10.93 4.31
N GLY A 62 -21.38 9.98 5.24
CA GLY A 62 -22.01 10.00 6.56
C GLY A 62 -23.42 9.42 6.60
N LYS A 63 -23.91 8.76 5.54
CA LYS A 63 -25.23 8.10 5.58
C LYS A 63 -25.11 6.78 6.33
N THR A 64 -25.96 6.56 7.33
CA THR A 64 -26.06 5.26 8.02
C THR A 64 -26.32 4.12 7.03
N LEU A 65 -25.50 3.07 7.13
CA LEU A 65 -25.53 1.81 6.38
C LEU A 65 -25.97 0.63 7.24
N LEU A 66 -25.56 0.61 8.51
CA LEU A 66 -26.01 -0.32 9.54
C LEU A 66 -26.31 0.51 10.79
N SER A 67 -27.53 0.43 11.28
CA SER A 67 -27.98 1.26 12.40
C SER A 67 -27.43 0.77 13.74
N GLN A 68 -27.02 1.70 14.59
CA GLN A 68 -26.65 1.39 15.99
C GLN A 68 -27.80 0.75 16.78
N THR A 69 -29.05 0.92 16.33
CA THR A 69 -30.23 0.25 16.92
C THR A 69 -30.23 -1.26 16.74
N LYS A 70 -29.43 -1.82 15.83
CA LYS A 70 -29.26 -3.28 15.63
C LYS A 70 -28.34 -3.92 16.68
N THR A 71 -27.59 -3.14 17.46
CA THR A 71 -26.50 -3.66 18.30
C THR A 71 -26.67 -3.30 19.78
N LYS A 72 -25.92 -4.00 20.64
CA LYS A 72 -25.92 -3.89 22.11
C LYS A 72 -24.49 -3.63 22.64
N GLY A 73 -24.37 -3.22 23.89
CA GLY A 73 -23.19 -2.51 24.40
C GLY A 73 -21.85 -3.29 24.36
N ALA A 74 -20.93 -2.82 23.51
CA ALA A 74 -19.50 -3.17 23.46
C ALA A 74 -18.62 -2.20 24.27
N GLY A 75 -19.10 -1.74 25.44
CA GLY A 75 -18.35 -0.86 26.33
C GLY A 75 -17.01 -1.48 26.76
N GLY A 76 -15.92 -0.71 26.71
CA GLY A 76 -14.57 -1.19 27.03
C GLY A 76 -13.89 -2.08 25.98
N VAL A 77 -14.58 -2.47 24.91
CA VAL A 77 -14.08 -3.47 23.93
C VAL A 77 -13.56 -2.77 22.64
N LYS A 78 -12.54 -3.34 21.99
CA LYS A 78 -12.04 -2.88 20.68
C LYS A 78 -13.13 -3.04 19.60
N ILE A 79 -13.26 -2.06 18.70
CA ILE A 79 -14.36 -2.02 17.72
C ILE A 79 -14.43 -3.29 16.85
N ASP A 80 -13.27 -3.81 16.43
CA ASP A 80 -13.16 -5.01 15.59
C ASP A 80 -13.57 -6.32 16.25
N LYS A 81 -13.73 -6.35 17.59
CA LYS A 81 -14.34 -7.50 18.29
C LYS A 81 -15.87 -7.43 18.33
N ALA A 82 -16.46 -6.34 17.86
CA ALA A 82 -17.91 -6.12 17.82
C ALA A 82 -18.47 -5.99 16.41
N ILE A 83 -17.75 -5.31 15.51
CA ILE A 83 -18.12 -5.15 14.10
C ILE A 83 -16.86 -5.14 13.22
N LYS A 84 -16.90 -5.85 12.09
CA LYS A 84 -15.82 -5.91 11.09
C LYS A 84 -16.40 -5.66 9.70
N VAL A 85 -15.78 -4.77 8.92
CA VAL A 85 -16.03 -4.69 7.48
C VAL A 85 -15.37 -5.90 6.83
N LEU A 86 -16.18 -6.85 6.35
CA LEU A 86 -15.69 -8.02 5.63
C LEU A 86 -15.38 -7.58 4.20
N ASP A 87 -16.40 -7.08 3.51
CA ASP A 87 -16.33 -6.52 2.17
C ASP A 87 -17.20 -5.25 2.02
N SER A 88 -17.12 -4.56 0.88
CA SER A 88 -17.86 -3.31 0.58
C SER A 88 -19.40 -3.41 0.68
N GLY A 89 -19.95 -4.63 0.68
CA GLY A 89 -21.36 -4.94 0.84
C GLY A 89 -21.64 -6.00 1.92
N LEU A 90 -20.66 -6.29 2.81
CA LEU A 90 -20.80 -7.28 3.91
C LEU A 90 -20.15 -6.80 5.21
N LEU A 91 -20.95 -6.74 6.27
CA LEU A 91 -20.54 -6.42 7.64
C LEU A 91 -20.74 -7.64 8.54
N GLY A 92 -19.70 -8.04 9.28
CA GLY A 92 -19.80 -9.06 10.32
C GLY A 92 -20.05 -8.39 11.68
N VAL A 93 -21.03 -8.88 12.44
CA VAL A 93 -21.31 -8.44 13.82
C VAL A 93 -21.33 -9.66 14.74
N THR A 94 -20.57 -9.60 15.82
CA THR A 94 -20.41 -10.68 16.80
C THR A 94 -21.73 -10.91 17.57
N ALA A 95 -22.11 -12.14 17.89
CA ALA A 95 -23.38 -12.42 18.60
C ALA A 95 -23.48 -11.77 20.00
N THR A 96 -22.34 -11.52 20.64
CA THR A 96 -22.24 -10.76 21.90
C THR A 96 -22.70 -9.30 21.77
N TYR A 97 -22.66 -8.72 20.55
CA TYR A 97 -22.92 -7.29 20.31
C TYR A 97 -24.01 -7.03 19.26
N ASP A 98 -24.47 -8.03 18.50
CA ASP A 98 -25.74 -7.97 17.74
C ASP A 98 -26.95 -8.16 18.68
N LYS A 99 -28.02 -7.38 18.54
CA LYS A 99 -29.28 -7.64 19.27
C LYS A 99 -29.92 -8.95 18.84
N ASP A 100 -29.91 -9.22 17.54
CA ASP A 100 -30.46 -10.42 16.93
C ASP A 100 -29.42 -11.56 16.85
N GLY A 101 -28.34 -11.45 17.64
CA GLY A 101 -27.18 -12.35 17.64
C GLY A 101 -27.44 -13.70 18.31
N LYS A 102 -26.89 -14.77 17.72
CA LYS A 102 -27.02 -16.16 18.19
C LYS A 102 -25.65 -16.72 18.61
N SER A 103 -25.54 -17.24 19.84
CA SER A 103 -24.28 -17.80 20.36
C SER A 103 -23.70 -18.87 19.43
N GLY A 104 -22.38 -18.83 19.19
CA GLY A 104 -21.68 -19.70 18.24
C GLY A 104 -21.80 -19.29 16.76
N TYR A 105 -22.34 -18.09 16.47
CA TYR A 105 -22.47 -17.56 15.12
C TYR A 105 -22.03 -16.09 15.04
N THR A 106 -21.54 -15.67 13.87
CA THR A 106 -21.40 -14.26 13.48
C THR A 106 -22.57 -13.85 12.61
N SER A 107 -23.24 -12.76 12.95
CA SER A 107 -24.32 -12.20 12.13
C SER A 107 -23.75 -11.44 10.93
N ILE A 108 -24.27 -11.72 9.74
CA ILE A 108 -23.83 -11.10 8.49
C ILE A 108 -24.90 -10.12 8.01
N TYR A 109 -24.52 -8.85 7.96
CA TYR A 109 -25.37 -7.73 7.58
C TYR A 109 -24.98 -7.18 6.21
N ARG A 110 -25.97 -6.90 5.35
CA ARG A 110 -25.79 -6.09 4.14
C ARG A 110 -26.04 -4.61 4.45
N PRO A 111 -25.10 -3.70 4.08
CA PRO A 111 -25.31 -2.26 4.12
C PRO A 111 -26.56 -1.80 3.35
N THR A 112 -27.40 -0.95 3.93
CA THR A 112 -28.55 -0.34 3.24
C THR A 112 -28.63 1.17 3.49
N THR A 113 -28.80 1.97 2.44
CA THR A 113 -29.01 3.44 2.53
C THR A 113 -30.48 3.84 2.49
N SER A 114 -31.37 2.93 2.09
CA SER A 114 -32.82 3.11 1.97
C SER A 114 -33.56 2.77 3.26
N GLY A 115 -34.82 3.19 3.38
CA GLY A 115 -35.66 2.92 4.54
C GLY A 115 -35.33 3.75 5.79
N GLU A 116 -36.12 3.52 6.84
CA GLU A 116 -35.96 4.20 8.13
C GLU A 116 -34.58 3.96 8.74
N LEU A 117 -33.97 5.02 9.28
CA LEU A 117 -32.65 4.98 9.93
C LEU A 117 -32.53 3.86 10.98
N LYS A 118 -33.58 3.64 11.79
CA LYS A 118 -33.60 2.62 12.85
C LYS A 118 -33.59 1.17 12.35
N SER A 119 -33.80 0.96 11.06
CA SER A 119 -33.99 -0.35 10.43
C SER A 119 -32.87 -0.71 9.44
N ARG A 120 -31.96 0.24 9.15
CA ARG A 120 -30.86 0.05 8.18
C ARG A 120 -29.86 -1.01 8.61
N GLY A 121 -29.32 -1.73 7.61
CA GLY A 121 -28.59 -2.97 7.77
C GLY A 121 -29.53 -4.17 7.75
N GLU A 122 -29.52 -4.90 6.64
CA GLU A 122 -30.31 -6.12 6.45
C GLU A 122 -29.54 -7.33 6.98
N LEU A 123 -30.11 -8.05 7.96
CA LEU A 123 -29.50 -9.26 8.53
C LEU A 123 -29.80 -10.47 7.63
N VAL A 124 -28.94 -10.72 6.64
CA VAL A 124 -29.21 -11.72 5.60
C VAL A 124 -29.02 -13.15 6.07
N CYS A 125 -28.01 -13.41 6.92
CA CYS A 125 -27.79 -14.71 7.55
C CYS A 125 -26.91 -14.58 8.80
N ARG A 126 -26.71 -15.69 9.52
CA ARG A 126 -25.64 -15.86 10.51
C ARG A 126 -24.76 -17.03 10.11
N VAL A 127 -23.44 -16.89 10.14
CA VAL A 127 -22.46 -17.94 9.81
C VAL A 127 -21.89 -18.57 11.09
N LYS A 128 -21.62 -19.89 11.08
CA LYS A 128 -21.05 -20.57 12.25
C LYS A 128 -19.65 -20.01 12.57
N ASN A 129 -19.46 -19.56 13.81
CA ASN A 129 -18.20 -19.07 14.35
C ASN A 129 -18.17 -19.35 15.85
N GLU A 130 -17.54 -20.46 16.23
CA GLU A 130 -17.52 -20.98 17.60
C GLU A 130 -16.55 -20.18 18.50
N SER A 131 -15.49 -19.64 17.91
CA SER A 131 -14.56 -18.72 18.59
C SER A 131 -15.23 -17.41 19.03
N ASN A 132 -16.29 -16.99 18.31
CA ASN A 132 -16.95 -15.69 18.45
C ASN A 132 -15.96 -14.49 18.34
N ASP A 133 -14.81 -14.67 17.68
CA ASP A 133 -13.91 -13.59 17.27
C ASP A 133 -14.08 -13.27 15.78
N LEU A 134 -14.07 -11.99 15.42
CA LEU A 134 -14.18 -11.54 14.03
C LEU A 134 -12.82 -11.57 13.31
N SER A 135 -11.70 -11.77 14.02
CA SER A 135 -10.37 -11.98 13.40
C SER A 135 -10.44 -13.03 12.28
N TYR A 136 -10.91 -14.24 12.60
CA TYR A 136 -11.04 -15.38 11.69
C TYR A 136 -12.14 -15.25 10.61
N VAL A 137 -13.03 -14.25 10.70
CA VAL A 137 -14.12 -14.07 9.73
C VAL A 137 -13.66 -13.19 8.56
N LEU A 138 -13.63 -13.75 7.36
CA LEU A 138 -13.23 -13.08 6.11
C LEU A 138 -14.42 -13.01 5.13
N GLY A 139 -14.38 -12.14 4.11
CA GLY A 139 -15.47 -12.04 3.14
C GLY A 139 -15.09 -11.39 1.82
N PHE A 140 -15.77 -11.82 0.76
CA PHE A 140 -15.32 -11.72 -0.62
C PHE A 140 -16.48 -11.51 -1.61
N ASP A 141 -16.21 -10.81 -2.71
CA ASP A 141 -17.14 -10.44 -3.80
C ASP A 141 -18.53 -9.96 -3.32
N ASN A 142 -18.60 -9.37 -2.13
CA ASN A 142 -19.81 -9.01 -1.41
C ASN A 142 -20.84 -10.16 -1.27
N ALA A 143 -20.44 -11.42 -1.46
CA ALA A 143 -21.34 -12.57 -1.60
C ALA A 143 -20.85 -13.85 -0.89
N TYR A 144 -19.61 -13.89 -0.41
CA TYR A 144 -19.03 -15.08 0.23
C TYR A 144 -18.32 -14.71 1.54
N VAL A 145 -18.26 -15.66 2.47
CA VAL A 145 -17.60 -15.54 3.78
C VAL A 145 -16.84 -16.83 4.09
N SER A 146 -15.68 -16.74 4.73
CA SER A 146 -15.00 -17.89 5.35
C SER A 146 -14.71 -17.62 6.83
N VAL A 147 -14.55 -18.70 7.60
CA VAL A 147 -14.24 -18.66 9.04
C VAL A 147 -13.11 -19.65 9.34
N ILE A 148 -11.90 -19.12 9.51
CA ILE A 148 -10.63 -19.85 9.54
C ILE A 148 -10.01 -19.93 10.94
N GLY A 149 -10.68 -20.64 11.86
CA GLY A 149 -10.25 -20.68 13.27
C GLY A 149 -11.25 -21.28 14.28
N ASN A 150 -11.99 -22.33 13.90
CA ASN A 150 -12.84 -23.07 14.84
C ASN A 150 -12.22 -24.44 15.14
N SER A 151 -12.41 -24.93 16.37
CA SER A 151 -11.80 -26.19 16.83
C SER A 151 -12.27 -27.45 16.11
N ALA A 152 -13.40 -27.39 15.40
CA ALA A 152 -13.91 -28.50 14.59
C ALA A 152 -13.45 -28.44 13.12
N GLY A 153 -12.85 -27.31 12.68
CA GLY A 153 -12.48 -27.09 11.28
C GLY A 153 -12.89 -25.72 10.73
N GLU A 154 -12.61 -25.53 9.45
CA GLU A 154 -12.81 -24.27 8.75
C GLU A 154 -14.08 -24.30 7.89
N TYR A 155 -14.76 -23.15 7.79
CA TYR A 155 -16.02 -23.04 7.06
C TYR A 155 -15.94 -22.03 5.91
N MET A 156 -16.68 -22.32 4.84
CA MET A 156 -16.91 -21.45 3.68
C MET A 156 -18.43 -21.32 3.48
N PHE A 157 -18.91 -20.13 3.12
CA PHE A 157 -20.34 -19.83 3.02
C PHE A 157 -20.65 -18.91 1.84
N ALA A 158 -21.68 -19.25 1.07
CA ALA A 158 -22.40 -18.28 0.25
C ALA A 158 -23.38 -17.47 1.12
N VAL A 159 -23.39 -16.15 0.95
CA VAL A 159 -24.22 -15.21 1.71
C VAL A 159 -25.42 -14.78 0.85
N PRO A 160 -26.67 -15.03 1.30
CA PRO A 160 -27.87 -14.62 0.57
C PRO A 160 -27.86 -13.14 0.15
N SER A 161 -28.47 -12.82 -0.99
CA SER A 161 -28.61 -11.44 -1.46
C SER A 161 -29.55 -10.60 -0.57
N HIS A 162 -30.53 -11.25 0.05
CA HIS A 162 -31.51 -10.68 0.98
C HIS A 162 -31.86 -11.70 2.08
N THR A 163 -32.47 -11.25 3.16
CA THR A 163 -33.09 -12.14 4.16
C THR A 163 -34.27 -12.89 3.51
N GLY A 164 -34.45 -14.17 3.84
CA GLY A 164 -35.66 -14.91 3.49
C GLY A 164 -36.85 -14.55 4.38
N SER A 165 -37.83 -15.43 4.49
CA SER A 165 -38.88 -15.34 5.51
C SER A 165 -38.32 -15.40 6.94
N GLU A 166 -37.15 -16.02 7.12
CA GLU A 166 -36.40 -16.09 8.38
C GLU A 166 -34.89 -15.88 8.14
N VAL A 167 -34.19 -15.43 9.17
CA VAL A 167 -32.72 -15.30 9.15
C VAL A 167 -32.07 -16.68 9.33
N GLN A 168 -31.57 -17.24 8.24
CA GLN A 168 -30.88 -18.53 8.25
C GLN A 168 -29.61 -18.52 9.11
N ASN A 169 -29.35 -19.64 9.79
CA ASN A 169 -28.11 -19.88 10.52
C ASN A 169 -27.32 -20.94 9.73
N LEU A 170 -26.32 -20.50 8.97
CA LEU A 170 -25.53 -21.34 8.08
C LEU A 170 -24.51 -22.16 8.89
N ALA A 171 -24.50 -23.47 8.64
CA ALA A 171 -23.64 -24.46 9.31
C ALA A 171 -22.84 -25.26 8.27
N ALA A 172 -22.07 -26.25 8.74
CA ALA A 172 -21.02 -26.97 8.01
C ALA A 172 -21.41 -27.66 6.68
N THR A 173 -22.70 -27.72 6.31
CA THR A 173 -23.19 -28.48 5.15
C THR A 173 -22.78 -27.91 3.79
N ASN A 174 -22.30 -26.67 3.74
CA ASN A 174 -22.13 -25.89 2.50
C ASN A 174 -20.69 -25.40 2.29
N GLY A 175 -19.70 -26.20 2.69
CA GLY A 175 -18.27 -25.84 2.64
C GLY A 175 -17.63 -25.95 4.02
N PHE A 176 -17.07 -27.12 4.33
CA PHE A 176 -16.42 -27.43 5.61
C PHE A 176 -15.21 -28.32 5.37
N ILE A 177 -14.10 -28.00 6.05
CA ILE A 177 -12.88 -28.80 6.09
C ILE A 177 -12.60 -29.13 7.56
N GLU A 178 -12.67 -30.41 7.89
CA GLU A 178 -12.48 -30.93 9.25
C GLU A 178 -11.00 -30.87 9.68
N THR A 179 -10.75 -30.66 10.97
CA THR A 179 -9.40 -30.79 11.55
C THR A 179 -8.97 -32.25 11.60
N SER A 180 -7.83 -32.60 11.03
CA SER A 180 -7.27 -33.96 11.12
C SER A 180 -6.36 -34.14 12.34
N ASP A 181 -6.20 -35.39 12.75
CA ASP A 181 -5.28 -35.87 13.80
C ASP A 181 -3.84 -36.15 13.29
N GLN A 182 -3.57 -35.91 12.01
CA GLN A 182 -2.28 -36.20 11.38
C GLN A 182 -1.17 -35.27 11.92
N GLU A 183 0.06 -35.78 11.93
CA GLU A 183 1.20 -35.02 12.45
C GLU A 183 1.46 -33.76 11.62
N ASN A 184 1.61 -32.62 12.29
CA ASN A 184 1.78 -31.30 11.66
C ASN A 184 0.68 -30.93 10.63
N TYR A 185 -0.55 -31.43 10.77
CA TYR A 185 -1.67 -31.10 9.88
C TYR A 185 -1.90 -29.59 9.78
N TYR A 186 -1.88 -29.09 8.55
CA TYR A 186 -2.13 -27.70 8.18
C TYR A 186 -3.18 -27.61 7.06
N VAL A 187 -3.86 -26.46 7.02
CA VAL A 187 -4.91 -26.14 6.05
C VAL A 187 -4.78 -24.67 5.63
N GLU A 188 -4.91 -24.41 4.33
CA GLU A 188 -5.02 -23.06 3.78
C GLU A 188 -6.23 -22.94 2.87
N ILE A 189 -7.19 -22.07 3.23
CA ILE A 189 -8.34 -21.73 2.39
C ILE A 189 -8.11 -20.37 1.74
N THR A 190 -7.80 -20.39 0.44
CA THR A 190 -7.64 -19.19 -0.40
C THR A 190 -8.92 -18.93 -1.21
N TYR A 191 -9.46 -17.71 -1.17
CA TYR A 191 -10.50 -17.31 -2.13
C TYR A 191 -9.89 -16.99 -3.50
N ILE A 192 -10.32 -17.70 -4.55
CA ILE A 192 -9.76 -17.61 -5.92
C ILE A 192 -10.72 -16.93 -6.92
N GLY A 193 -11.72 -16.20 -6.41
CA GLY A 193 -12.66 -15.42 -7.21
C GLY A 193 -13.87 -16.21 -7.71
N LYS A 194 -14.95 -15.49 -8.06
CA LYS A 194 -16.17 -16.02 -8.69
C LYS A 194 -16.94 -17.06 -7.84
N GLY A 195 -16.77 -17.04 -6.51
CA GLY A 195 -17.37 -17.99 -5.58
C GLY A 195 -16.56 -19.26 -5.32
N ARG A 196 -15.36 -19.36 -5.90
CA ARG A 196 -14.48 -20.53 -5.74
C ARG A 196 -13.42 -20.28 -4.66
N PHE A 197 -13.12 -21.33 -3.92
CA PHE A 197 -12.06 -21.39 -2.93
C PHE A 197 -11.12 -22.55 -3.28
N LEU A 198 -9.82 -22.31 -3.24
CA LEU A 198 -8.83 -23.39 -3.18
C LEU A 198 -8.63 -23.75 -1.71
N VAL A 199 -8.75 -25.04 -1.41
CA VAL A 199 -8.34 -25.63 -0.14
C VAL A 199 -7.04 -26.38 -0.38
N HIS A 200 -6.02 -26.09 0.43
CA HIS A 200 -4.83 -26.91 0.61
C HIS A 200 -4.95 -27.65 1.95
N GLU A 201 -4.61 -28.94 1.99
CA GLU A 201 -4.48 -29.77 3.20
C GLU A 201 -3.13 -30.52 3.13
N ASP A 202 -2.21 -30.30 4.07
CA ASP A 202 -0.93 -30.99 4.14
C ASP A 202 -0.57 -31.44 5.56
N TRP A 203 0.22 -32.51 5.66
CA TRP A 203 0.68 -33.10 6.93
C TRP A 203 1.94 -33.95 6.72
N THR A 204 2.68 -34.21 7.80
CA THR A 204 3.89 -35.03 7.76
C THR A 204 3.60 -36.52 7.99
N VAL A 205 4.40 -37.38 7.37
CA VAL A 205 4.37 -38.85 7.52
C VAL A 205 5.81 -39.40 7.67
N ALA A 206 5.98 -40.69 7.97
CA ALA A 206 7.30 -41.28 8.05
C ALA A 206 7.94 -41.45 6.65
N SER A 207 9.27 -41.49 6.59
CA SER A 207 10.03 -41.68 5.33
C SER A 207 9.77 -43.02 4.64
N THR A 208 9.18 -43.99 5.36
CA THR A 208 8.75 -45.30 4.88
C THR A 208 7.37 -45.29 4.22
N ASP A 209 6.59 -44.23 4.43
CA ASP A 209 5.18 -44.17 4.04
C ASP A 209 5.02 -43.56 2.65
N ASN A 210 3.81 -43.57 2.10
CA ASN A 210 3.57 -42.97 0.78
C ASN A 210 3.37 -41.45 0.87
N TYR A 211 4.47 -40.70 0.90
CA TYR A 211 4.50 -39.23 0.87
C TYR A 211 4.35 -38.65 -0.55
N SER A 212 3.93 -37.39 -0.64
CA SER A 212 3.88 -36.61 -1.89
C SER A 212 5.23 -35.96 -2.22
N TYR A 213 5.88 -35.28 -1.26
CA TYR A 213 7.20 -34.67 -1.42
C TYR A 213 8.03 -34.68 -0.12
N TYR A 214 9.32 -34.37 -0.25
CA TYR A 214 10.27 -34.15 0.86
C TYR A 214 10.87 -32.75 0.73
N ASP A 215 10.80 -31.92 1.78
CA ASP A 215 11.22 -30.50 1.75
C ASP A 215 12.70 -30.27 2.15
N GLY A 216 13.44 -31.35 2.46
CA GLY A 216 14.76 -31.28 3.09
C GLY A 216 14.75 -31.53 4.61
N ASN A 217 13.57 -31.54 5.25
CA ASN A 217 13.39 -31.82 6.67
C ASN A 217 12.44 -33.00 6.88
N ASN A 218 11.21 -32.90 6.36
CA ASN A 218 10.10 -33.83 6.59
C ASN A 218 9.48 -34.33 5.28
N TYR A 219 8.76 -35.45 5.38
CA TYR A 219 8.06 -36.08 4.28
C TYR A 219 6.57 -35.71 4.38
N TYR A 220 6.06 -35.00 3.37
CA TYR A 220 4.70 -34.44 3.38
C TYR A 220 3.78 -35.20 2.45
N VAL A 221 2.56 -35.48 2.91
CA VAL A 221 1.42 -35.72 2.02
C VAL A 221 0.64 -34.43 1.90
N PHE A 222 0.19 -34.09 0.70
CA PHE A 222 -0.76 -32.99 0.51
C PHE A 222 -1.93 -33.38 -0.39
N LYS A 223 -3.06 -32.69 -0.20
CA LYS A 223 -4.27 -32.74 -1.02
C LYS A 223 -4.70 -31.32 -1.34
N ARG A 224 -5.39 -31.15 -2.46
CA ARG A 224 -6.03 -29.89 -2.83
C ARG A 224 -7.42 -30.13 -3.36
N LYS A 225 -8.34 -29.23 -3.04
CA LYS A 225 -9.73 -29.27 -3.48
C LYS A 225 -10.17 -27.87 -3.91
N ILE A 226 -10.96 -27.76 -4.96
CA ILE A 226 -11.72 -26.54 -5.24
C ILE A 226 -13.11 -26.73 -4.66
N PHE A 227 -13.53 -25.79 -3.80
CA PHE A 227 -14.91 -25.63 -3.39
C PHE A 227 -15.55 -24.50 -4.20
N ASP A 228 -16.64 -24.78 -4.92
CA ASP A 228 -17.47 -23.77 -5.56
C ASP A 228 -18.74 -23.54 -4.72
N ALA A 229 -18.83 -22.34 -4.13
CA ALA A 229 -19.93 -21.94 -3.25
C ALA A 229 -21.22 -21.57 -3.99
N LYS A 230 -21.19 -21.49 -5.33
CA LYS A 230 -22.37 -21.20 -6.17
C LYS A 230 -23.08 -22.49 -6.61
N SER A 231 -22.33 -23.54 -6.95
CA SER A 231 -22.89 -24.89 -7.16
C SER A 231 -22.98 -25.72 -5.88
N ASN A 232 -22.34 -25.28 -4.80
CA ASN A 232 -22.18 -26.01 -3.54
C ASN A 232 -21.48 -27.37 -3.75
N THR A 233 -20.40 -27.38 -4.52
CA THR A 233 -19.66 -28.58 -4.91
C THR A 233 -18.20 -28.51 -4.50
N LEU A 234 -17.70 -29.58 -3.89
CA LEU A 234 -16.28 -29.81 -3.61
C LEU A 234 -15.73 -30.80 -4.64
N SER A 235 -14.56 -30.50 -5.22
CA SER A 235 -13.91 -31.35 -6.23
C SER A 235 -12.39 -31.35 -6.04
N ASP A 236 -11.74 -32.50 -6.18
CA ASP A 236 -10.28 -32.61 -6.08
C ASP A 236 -9.58 -31.80 -7.18
N TYR A 237 -8.52 -31.09 -6.80
CA TYR A 237 -7.73 -30.25 -7.72
C TYR A 237 -6.38 -30.91 -8.05
N THR A 238 -6.38 -31.65 -9.16
CA THR A 238 -5.22 -32.40 -9.68
C THR A 238 -4.32 -31.60 -10.63
N GLY A 239 -4.73 -30.38 -11.04
CA GLY A 239 -3.90 -29.51 -11.86
C GLY A 239 -2.60 -29.13 -11.14
N ASN A 240 -1.47 -29.10 -11.86
CA ASN A 240 -0.14 -28.88 -11.28
C ASN A 240 0.14 -29.80 -10.07
N SER A 241 -0.15 -31.11 -10.19
CA SER A 241 0.06 -32.12 -9.14
C SER A 241 1.52 -32.27 -8.70
N ASP A 242 2.45 -31.85 -9.56
CA ASP A 242 3.89 -31.74 -9.34
C ASP A 242 4.29 -30.44 -8.61
N LYS A 243 3.33 -29.59 -8.22
CA LYS A 243 3.57 -28.31 -7.53
C LYS A 243 2.83 -28.22 -6.20
N VAL A 244 3.45 -27.53 -5.24
CA VAL A 244 2.79 -26.98 -4.05
C VAL A 244 2.61 -25.48 -4.26
N PHE A 245 1.46 -24.96 -3.83
CA PHE A 245 1.19 -23.51 -3.72
C PHE A 245 0.61 -23.26 -2.33
N LEU A 246 1.26 -22.37 -1.57
CA LEU A 246 0.90 -21.93 -0.22
C LEU A 246 1.21 -20.44 -0.06
N SER A 247 0.66 -19.83 0.99
CA SER A 247 0.67 -18.39 1.25
C SER A 247 0.23 -17.59 0.01
N LEU A 248 -0.94 -17.99 -0.52
CA LEU A 248 -1.52 -17.39 -1.71
C LEU A 248 -2.16 -16.04 -1.39
N SER A 249 -1.93 -15.06 -2.27
CA SER A 249 -2.42 -13.68 -2.09
C SER A 249 -2.86 -13.05 -3.41
N ASN A 250 -3.90 -12.21 -3.37
CA ASN A 250 -4.56 -11.63 -4.54
C ASN A 250 -5.39 -10.37 -4.18
N SER A 251 -6.13 -9.82 -5.14
CA SER A 251 -6.97 -8.63 -4.94
C SER A 251 -8.11 -8.76 -3.90
N TYR A 252 -8.42 -9.98 -3.46
CA TYR A 252 -9.49 -10.30 -2.51
C TYR A 252 -8.95 -10.73 -1.13
N TYR A 253 -7.75 -11.29 -1.10
CA TYR A 253 -7.19 -12.03 0.03
C TYR A 253 -5.69 -11.73 0.18
N SER A 254 -5.28 -11.26 1.36
CA SER A 254 -3.87 -11.13 1.74
C SER A 254 -3.66 -11.94 3.01
N THR A 255 -2.72 -12.89 2.97
CA THR A 255 -2.28 -13.62 4.16
C THR A 255 -1.59 -12.69 5.14
N GLU A 256 -1.83 -12.83 6.45
CA GLU A 256 -1.07 -12.09 7.48
C GLU A 256 0.41 -12.50 7.55
N LYS A 257 0.76 -13.67 6.98
CA LYS A 257 2.15 -14.11 6.74
C LYS A 257 2.81 -13.47 5.50
N GLY A 258 2.06 -12.73 4.69
CA GLY A 258 2.57 -12.08 3.48
C GLY A 258 3.41 -10.86 3.85
N THR A 259 4.69 -10.88 3.53
CA THR A 259 5.63 -9.76 3.79
C THR A 259 5.41 -8.53 2.89
N PHE A 260 4.46 -8.61 1.95
CA PHE A 260 4.17 -7.56 0.97
C PHE A 260 2.67 -7.55 0.62
N ASP A 261 2.06 -6.37 0.56
CA ASP A 261 0.68 -6.22 0.07
C ASP A 261 0.67 -6.24 -1.47
N VAL A 262 0.36 -7.41 -2.04
CA VAL A 262 0.30 -7.61 -3.49
C VAL A 262 -0.95 -7.02 -4.15
N SER A 263 -1.95 -6.56 -3.39
CA SER A 263 -3.26 -6.15 -3.93
C SER A 263 -3.21 -4.87 -4.78
N THR A 264 -2.12 -4.11 -4.69
CA THR A 264 -1.83 -2.91 -5.50
C THR A 264 -1.06 -3.22 -6.80
N TYR A 265 -0.49 -4.42 -6.93
CA TYR A 265 0.38 -4.81 -8.05
C TYR A 265 -0.23 -5.93 -8.91
N LEU A 266 -0.94 -6.89 -8.31
CA LEU A 266 -1.69 -7.90 -9.03
C LEU A 266 -2.97 -7.32 -9.66
N LYS A 267 -3.16 -7.60 -10.95
CA LYS A 267 -4.47 -7.37 -11.60
C LYS A 267 -5.53 -8.31 -11.02
N PRO A 268 -6.80 -7.89 -10.94
CA PRO A 268 -7.90 -8.80 -10.62
C PRO A 268 -7.90 -10.04 -11.53
N GLY A 269 -8.10 -11.22 -10.95
CA GLY A 269 -8.00 -12.50 -11.67
C GLY A 269 -6.59 -13.11 -11.73
N TYR A 270 -5.60 -12.52 -11.05
CA TYR A 270 -4.27 -13.11 -10.84
C TYR A 270 -3.95 -13.27 -9.35
N MET A 271 -3.07 -14.20 -9.02
CA MET A 271 -2.69 -14.55 -7.65
C MET A 271 -1.17 -14.77 -7.56
N PHE A 272 -0.58 -14.47 -6.40
CA PHE A 272 0.83 -14.70 -6.08
C PHE A 272 0.94 -15.79 -5.00
N ALA A 273 1.70 -16.85 -5.29
CA ALA A 273 2.10 -17.87 -4.32
C ALA A 273 3.45 -17.47 -3.72
N ALA A 274 3.43 -16.97 -2.47
CA ALA A 274 4.66 -16.58 -1.76
C ALA A 274 5.50 -17.80 -1.32
N TYR A 275 4.88 -18.98 -1.24
CA TYR A 275 5.57 -20.25 -1.07
C TYR A 275 5.12 -21.23 -2.17
N GLY A 276 6.01 -21.50 -3.11
CA GLY A 276 5.85 -22.54 -4.12
C GLY A 276 6.91 -23.63 -3.97
N LEU A 277 6.53 -24.87 -4.26
CA LEU A 277 7.50 -25.95 -4.52
C LEU A 277 7.22 -26.57 -5.89
N PHE A 278 8.26 -27.00 -6.58
CA PHE A 278 8.19 -28.05 -7.60
C PHE A 278 8.70 -29.36 -7.00
N ILE A 279 8.01 -30.45 -7.30
CA ILE A 279 8.30 -31.80 -6.81
C ILE A 279 9.02 -32.54 -7.93
N GLY A 280 10.31 -32.83 -7.73
CA GLY A 280 11.11 -33.60 -8.67
C GLY A 280 10.60 -35.04 -8.84
N SER A 281 11.12 -35.75 -9.85
CA SER A 281 10.83 -37.18 -10.04
C SER A 281 11.36 -38.07 -8.90
N ASP A 282 12.28 -37.54 -8.10
CA ASP A 282 12.81 -38.06 -6.84
C ASP A 282 11.95 -37.68 -5.62
N LYS A 283 10.84 -36.97 -5.83
CA LYS A 283 9.96 -36.34 -4.83
C LYS A 283 10.61 -35.21 -4.00
N VAL A 284 11.77 -34.67 -4.39
CA VAL A 284 12.41 -33.55 -3.67
C VAL A 284 11.72 -32.23 -4.02
N GLY A 285 11.31 -31.48 -2.99
CA GLY A 285 10.68 -30.17 -3.09
C GLY A 285 11.70 -29.06 -3.34
N ASN A 286 11.60 -28.39 -4.48
CA ASN A 286 12.47 -27.31 -4.91
C ASN A 286 11.72 -25.97 -4.88
N TYR A 287 12.25 -24.97 -4.16
CA TYR A 287 11.53 -23.71 -3.90
C TYR A 287 11.39 -22.80 -5.12
N ASP A 288 10.19 -22.23 -5.28
CA ASP A 288 9.85 -21.21 -6.27
C ASP A 288 8.77 -20.27 -5.69
N GLN A 289 8.43 -19.23 -6.44
CA GLN A 289 7.31 -18.34 -6.20
C GLN A 289 6.57 -18.17 -7.53
N TYR A 290 5.24 -18.26 -7.52
CA TYR A 290 4.46 -18.32 -8.75
C TYR A 290 3.47 -17.18 -8.89
N ILE A 291 3.28 -16.70 -10.13
CA ILE A 291 2.07 -15.97 -10.52
C ILE A 291 1.11 -16.97 -11.15
N LEU A 292 -0.12 -17.03 -10.65
CA LEU A 292 -1.19 -17.90 -11.13
C LEU A 292 -2.34 -17.06 -11.72
N ASP A 293 -3.08 -17.64 -12.67
CA ASP A 293 -4.37 -17.09 -13.11
C ASP A 293 -5.53 -17.53 -12.19
N GLU A 294 -6.73 -17.04 -12.45
CA GLU A 294 -7.95 -17.42 -11.73
C GLU A 294 -8.33 -18.91 -11.83
N ASN A 295 -7.65 -19.70 -12.66
CA ASN A 295 -7.86 -21.14 -12.81
C ASN A 295 -6.66 -21.96 -12.31
N LEU A 296 -5.75 -21.33 -11.57
CA LEU A 296 -4.53 -21.91 -10.99
C LEU A 296 -3.50 -22.38 -12.03
N ASN A 297 -3.61 -21.93 -13.29
CA ASN A 297 -2.56 -22.11 -14.29
C ASN A 297 -1.34 -21.26 -13.92
N ILE A 298 -0.13 -21.79 -14.10
CA ILE A 298 1.10 -21.02 -13.88
C ILE A 298 1.27 -20.02 -15.04
N VAL A 299 1.25 -18.74 -14.70
CA VAL A 299 1.53 -17.63 -15.60
C VAL A 299 3.03 -17.28 -15.56
N MET A 300 3.69 -17.49 -14.41
CA MET A 300 5.11 -17.16 -14.22
C MET A 300 5.74 -17.94 -13.06
N SER A 301 7.01 -18.34 -13.22
CA SER A 301 7.98 -18.70 -12.15
C SER A 301 8.84 -17.48 -11.83
N LEU A 302 9.22 -17.28 -10.56
CA LEU A 302 9.94 -16.08 -10.10
C LEU A 302 11.32 -16.39 -9.48
N THR A 303 11.58 -17.65 -9.09
CA THR A 303 12.96 -18.12 -8.88
C THR A 303 13.62 -18.55 -10.19
N GLY A 304 12.85 -18.83 -11.25
CA GLY A 304 13.37 -19.09 -12.59
C GLY A 304 14.02 -20.46 -12.76
N ASN A 305 13.63 -21.43 -11.92
CA ASN A 305 14.21 -22.78 -11.86
C ASN A 305 13.71 -23.72 -12.98
N PHE A 306 12.65 -23.36 -13.74
CA PHE A 306 11.94 -24.27 -14.65
C PHE A 306 11.56 -23.61 -15.98
N ASP A 307 12.44 -23.65 -16.99
CA ASP A 307 12.25 -23.39 -18.45
C ASP A 307 11.23 -22.30 -18.90
N VAL A 308 10.95 -21.33 -18.03
CA VAL A 308 10.07 -20.18 -18.26
C VAL A 308 10.85 -18.93 -17.87
N VAL A 309 11.81 -18.59 -18.74
CA VAL A 309 12.78 -17.48 -18.60
C VAL A 309 13.75 -17.65 -17.43
N GLU A 310 14.94 -18.16 -17.74
CA GLU A 310 16.04 -18.37 -16.79
C GLU A 310 16.38 -17.14 -15.93
N ARG A 311 16.78 -17.38 -14.67
CA ARG A 311 17.68 -16.47 -13.95
C ARG A 311 19.11 -16.59 -14.50
N LYS A 312 19.35 -16.11 -15.72
CA LYS A 312 20.72 -15.73 -16.12
C LYS A 312 21.06 -14.37 -15.51
N GLU A 313 22.21 -14.27 -14.84
CA GLU A 313 22.75 -13.01 -14.28
C GLU A 313 23.26 -12.01 -15.34
N SER A 314 22.79 -12.16 -16.58
CA SER A 314 23.03 -11.30 -17.73
C SER A 314 21.74 -11.19 -18.56
N ARG A 315 20.69 -10.65 -17.95
CA ARG A 315 19.38 -10.44 -18.61
C ARG A 315 19.51 -9.46 -19.77
N SER A 316 19.48 -9.98 -20.99
CA SER A 316 19.40 -9.19 -22.24
C SER A 316 18.01 -8.59 -22.51
N SER A 317 17.00 -8.98 -21.70
CA SER A 317 15.62 -8.51 -21.82
C SER A 317 14.93 -8.42 -20.45
N VAL A 318 13.93 -7.55 -20.38
CA VAL A 318 13.08 -7.29 -19.20
C VAL A 318 12.04 -8.41 -19.05
N SER A 319 11.79 -8.86 -17.81
CA SER A 319 10.71 -9.80 -17.50
C SER A 319 9.45 -9.06 -17.03
N VAL A 320 8.28 -9.68 -17.19
CA VAL A 320 7.00 -9.08 -16.77
C VAL A 320 6.88 -8.97 -15.24
N PHE A 321 7.63 -9.77 -14.47
CA PHE A 321 7.79 -9.57 -13.02
C PHE A 321 8.36 -8.19 -12.70
N ASP A 322 9.42 -7.79 -13.41
CA ASP A 322 10.07 -6.49 -13.22
C ASP A 322 9.12 -5.32 -13.50
N LEU A 323 8.10 -5.53 -14.35
CA LEU A 323 7.03 -4.57 -14.64
C LEU A 323 5.92 -4.57 -13.57
N ILE A 324 5.50 -5.75 -13.11
CA ILE A 324 4.48 -5.88 -12.05
C ILE A 324 4.94 -5.18 -10.77
N MET A 325 6.24 -5.25 -10.47
CA MET A 325 6.83 -4.66 -9.26
C MET A 325 6.93 -3.13 -9.29
N THR A 326 6.74 -2.44 -10.42
CA THR A 326 6.86 -0.95 -10.43
C THR A 326 6.01 -0.26 -11.50
N ALA A 327 4.93 0.38 -11.04
CA ALA A 327 4.09 1.29 -11.80
C ALA A 327 4.12 2.70 -11.19
N SER A 328 4.26 3.74 -12.01
CA SER A 328 4.18 5.15 -11.60
C SER A 328 3.63 6.01 -12.75
N ASP A 329 2.82 7.03 -12.44
CA ASP A 329 2.12 7.87 -13.43
C ASP A 329 1.35 7.06 -14.52
N GLY A 330 0.87 5.85 -14.20
CA GLY A 330 0.21 4.94 -15.15
C GLY A 330 1.15 4.21 -16.12
N ASN A 331 2.46 4.40 -15.99
CA ASN A 331 3.53 3.80 -16.78
C ASN A 331 4.26 2.72 -15.97
N TYR A 332 4.79 1.70 -16.65
CA TYR A 332 5.47 0.55 -16.03
C TYR A 332 6.93 0.51 -16.47
N TYR A 333 7.86 0.23 -15.54
CA TYR A 333 9.30 0.31 -15.79
C TYR A 333 10.09 -0.64 -14.86
N VAL A 334 11.37 -0.90 -15.18
CA VAL A 334 12.25 -1.76 -14.36
C VAL A 334 13.09 -0.92 -13.39
N PRO A 335 13.00 -1.12 -12.06
CA PRO A 335 13.68 -0.24 -11.10
C PRO A 335 15.18 -0.51 -10.88
N TYR A 336 15.69 -1.72 -11.17
CA TYR A 336 17.00 -2.18 -10.65
C TYR A 336 17.85 -2.99 -11.65
N LEU A 337 19.18 -2.80 -11.54
CA LEU A 337 20.26 -3.64 -12.08
C LEU A 337 20.36 -3.70 -13.62
N PRO A 338 21.55 -4.00 -14.19
CA PRO A 338 22.02 -3.34 -15.43
C PRO A 338 21.09 -3.56 -16.63
N SER A 339 20.28 -2.53 -16.89
CA SER A 339 19.20 -2.54 -17.88
C SER A 339 19.33 -1.36 -18.84
N LYS A 340 18.64 -1.47 -19.98
CA LYS A 340 18.21 -0.32 -20.77
C LYS A 340 17.13 0.47 -20.01
N ILE A 341 16.94 1.73 -20.36
CA ILE A 341 15.73 2.47 -19.98
C ILE A 341 14.60 1.98 -20.89
N ALA A 342 13.44 1.68 -20.32
CA ALA A 342 12.28 1.25 -21.08
C ALA A 342 10.97 1.51 -20.32
N VAL A 343 9.97 1.99 -21.06
CA VAL A 343 8.61 2.28 -20.57
C VAL A 343 7.63 1.35 -21.26
N TYR A 344 6.73 0.75 -20.48
CA TYR A 344 5.72 -0.20 -20.92
C TYR A 344 4.32 0.28 -20.49
N ASN A 345 3.30 -0.04 -21.26
CA ASN A 345 1.91 0.27 -20.91
C ASN A 345 1.29 -0.79 -19.98
N SER A 346 0.05 -0.56 -19.56
CA SER A 346 -0.69 -1.44 -18.64
C SER A 346 -1.01 -2.85 -19.16
N LYS A 347 -0.68 -3.18 -20.41
CA LYS A 347 -0.73 -4.54 -20.94
C LYS A 347 0.64 -5.24 -20.95
N GLY A 348 1.73 -4.53 -20.66
CA GLY A 348 3.10 -5.00 -20.83
C GLY A 348 3.68 -4.75 -22.23
N GLU A 349 2.98 -4.02 -23.11
CA GLU A 349 3.49 -3.65 -24.43
C GLU A 349 4.54 -2.53 -24.27
N LEU A 350 5.74 -2.72 -24.85
CA LEU A 350 6.80 -1.70 -24.88
C LEU A 350 6.27 -0.44 -25.59
N GLN A 351 6.47 0.74 -24.99
CA GLN A 351 6.10 2.04 -25.56
C GLN A 351 7.34 2.80 -26.05
N ALA A 352 8.42 2.77 -25.26
CA ALA A 352 9.69 3.39 -25.60
C ALA A 352 10.87 2.68 -24.94
N GLU A 353 12.06 2.80 -25.52
CA GLU A 353 13.31 2.33 -24.93
C GLU A 353 14.49 3.25 -25.29
N ASN A 354 15.51 3.26 -24.44
CA ASN A 354 16.80 3.89 -24.71
C ASN A 354 17.93 2.96 -24.27
N LYS A 355 18.84 2.69 -25.21
CA LYS A 355 19.96 1.74 -25.12
C LYS A 355 21.33 2.44 -25.03
N THR A 356 21.36 3.77 -24.94
CA THR A 356 22.60 4.57 -24.87
C THR A 356 23.34 4.39 -23.55
N TYR A 357 22.62 4.08 -22.47
CA TYR A 357 23.19 3.89 -21.14
C TYR A 357 22.73 2.57 -20.51
N THR A 358 23.62 1.97 -19.73
CA THR A 358 23.28 0.95 -18.75
C THR A 358 22.87 1.64 -17.45
N ILE A 359 21.69 1.34 -16.89
CA ILE A 359 21.24 1.94 -15.63
C ILE A 359 21.54 1.06 -14.42
N LYS A 360 22.01 1.67 -13.34
CA LYS A 360 22.11 1.08 -11.99
C LYS A 360 20.71 1.02 -11.34
N SER A 361 19.93 2.09 -11.49
CA SER A 361 18.53 2.22 -11.00
C SER A 361 17.76 3.30 -11.77
N GLN A 362 16.42 3.32 -11.67
CA GLN A 362 15.59 4.43 -12.16
C GLN A 362 14.29 4.63 -11.36
N ASN A 363 13.70 5.83 -11.47
CA ASN A 363 12.39 6.18 -10.94
C ASN A 363 11.60 7.05 -11.93
N ILE A 364 10.29 6.81 -12.07
CA ILE A 364 9.39 7.70 -12.81
C ILE A 364 8.58 8.54 -11.83
N ALA A 365 8.63 9.86 -11.99
CA ALA A 365 7.86 10.82 -11.20
C ALA A 365 7.40 12.01 -12.06
N ASN A 366 6.10 12.30 -12.01
CA ASN A 366 5.43 13.36 -12.76
C ASN A 366 5.78 13.35 -14.27
N GLY A 367 5.90 12.17 -14.88
CA GLY A 367 6.20 12.01 -16.31
C GLY A 367 7.66 12.26 -16.71
N VAL A 368 8.60 12.28 -15.76
CA VAL A 368 10.05 12.25 -16.03
C VAL A 368 10.63 10.97 -15.43
N ILE A 369 11.51 10.32 -16.19
CA ILE A 369 12.34 9.20 -15.74
C ILE A 369 13.66 9.78 -15.22
N ILE A 370 13.96 9.61 -13.95
CA ILE A 370 15.27 9.87 -13.37
C ILE A 370 16.02 8.54 -13.32
N ALA A 371 17.19 8.44 -13.94
CA ALA A 371 17.99 7.21 -13.93
C ALA A 371 19.41 7.47 -13.42
N CYS A 372 19.88 6.58 -12.55
CA CYS A 372 21.30 6.45 -12.20
C CYS A 372 21.96 5.59 -13.27
N ILE A 373 22.85 6.18 -14.06
CA ILE A 373 23.59 5.51 -15.13
C ILE A 373 24.93 4.97 -14.62
N VAL A 374 25.41 3.91 -15.25
CA VAL A 374 26.84 3.56 -15.22
C VAL A 374 27.60 4.65 -15.98
N ASP A 375 28.70 5.14 -15.42
CA ASP A 375 29.47 6.20 -16.06
C ASP A 375 30.14 5.71 -17.36
N PRO A 376 29.80 6.26 -18.55
CA PRO A 376 30.47 5.88 -19.79
C PRO A 376 31.96 6.24 -19.81
N ASP A 377 32.41 7.17 -18.96
CA ASP A 377 33.80 7.62 -18.86
C ASP A 377 34.64 6.79 -17.86
N GLY A 378 34.03 5.79 -17.21
CA GLY A 378 34.71 4.79 -16.38
C GLY A 378 34.87 5.12 -14.89
N GLY A 379 34.23 6.17 -14.39
CA GLY A 379 34.20 6.51 -12.96
C GLY A 379 33.34 5.58 -12.10
N GLU A 380 33.67 5.48 -10.82
CA GLU A 380 32.87 4.70 -9.84
C GLU A 380 31.59 5.44 -9.40
N ASP A 381 31.54 6.77 -9.57
CA ASP A 381 30.48 7.66 -9.10
C ASP A 381 29.06 7.20 -9.51
N GLU A 382 28.08 7.56 -8.67
CA GLU A 382 26.68 7.54 -9.06
C GLU A 382 26.33 8.81 -9.83
N LEU A 383 26.00 8.64 -11.10
CA LEU A 383 25.73 9.72 -12.03
C LEU A 383 24.28 9.60 -12.50
N TYR A 384 23.51 10.67 -12.31
CA TYR A 384 22.08 10.74 -12.53
C TYR A 384 21.78 11.66 -13.72
N THR A 385 20.91 11.23 -14.62
CA THR A 385 20.40 12.00 -15.76
C THR A 385 18.91 11.71 -15.97
N MET A 386 18.23 12.50 -16.80
CA MET A 386 16.78 12.54 -16.92
C MET A 386 16.31 12.25 -18.34
N PHE A 387 15.15 11.61 -18.45
CA PHE A 387 14.51 11.24 -19.72
C PHE A 387 13.02 11.54 -19.67
N ASN A 388 12.44 11.87 -20.82
CA ASN A 388 10.98 11.91 -20.97
C ASN A 388 10.38 10.49 -21.07
N LEU A 389 9.06 10.36 -21.07
CA LEU A 389 8.37 9.05 -21.21
C LEU A 389 8.62 8.35 -22.56
N ASN A 390 9.13 9.06 -23.57
CA ASN A 390 9.61 8.46 -24.83
C ASN A 390 11.06 7.95 -24.72
N CYS A 391 11.61 7.87 -23.49
CA CYS A 391 12.98 7.52 -23.16
C CYS A 391 14.06 8.41 -23.82
N GLN A 392 13.71 9.59 -24.32
CA GLN A 392 14.69 10.55 -24.86
C GLN A 392 15.34 11.30 -23.70
N GLU A 393 16.68 11.39 -23.69
CA GLU A 393 17.42 12.19 -22.69
C GLU A 393 17.03 13.66 -22.85
N VAL A 394 16.72 14.32 -21.73
CA VAL A 394 16.34 15.75 -21.71
C VAL A 394 17.43 16.64 -21.12
N THR A 395 18.36 16.10 -20.33
CA THR A 395 19.44 16.87 -19.72
C THR A 395 20.42 17.40 -20.76
N GLU A 396 20.74 18.70 -20.71
CA GLU A 396 21.64 19.33 -21.68
C GLU A 396 23.12 18.91 -21.52
N ALA A 397 23.94 19.31 -22.50
CA ALA A 397 25.40 19.29 -22.37
C ALA A 397 25.92 20.69 -22.01
N TYR A 398 26.65 20.78 -20.90
CA TYR A 398 27.36 21.99 -20.50
C TYR A 398 28.73 22.04 -21.17
N THR A 399 29.25 23.24 -21.42
CA THR A 399 30.61 23.41 -21.94
C THR A 399 31.50 23.97 -20.84
N LEU A 400 32.58 23.24 -20.52
CA LEU A 400 33.62 23.70 -19.60
C LEU A 400 34.40 24.88 -20.19
N GLU A 401 35.07 25.68 -19.35
CA GLU A 401 35.88 26.83 -19.78
C GLU A 401 37.01 26.47 -20.77
N ASN A 402 37.42 25.21 -20.83
CA ASN A 402 38.38 24.67 -21.80
C ASN A 402 37.79 24.36 -23.19
N GLY A 403 36.48 24.57 -23.39
CA GLY A 403 35.74 24.24 -24.62
C GLY A 403 35.25 22.79 -24.72
N GLU A 404 35.43 21.98 -23.68
CA GLU A 404 35.00 20.58 -23.63
C GLU A 404 33.50 20.49 -23.28
N SER A 405 32.69 19.95 -24.19
CA SER A 405 31.25 19.74 -23.95
C SER A 405 31.01 18.41 -23.21
N LYS A 406 30.50 18.48 -21.97
CA LYS A 406 30.14 17.34 -21.14
C LYS A 406 28.63 17.29 -20.93
N ARG A 407 28.05 16.09 -20.91
CA ARG A 407 26.63 15.93 -20.53
C ARG A 407 26.47 16.30 -19.06
N LEU A 408 25.43 17.06 -18.71
CA LEU A 408 25.08 17.37 -17.32
C LEU A 408 24.69 16.07 -16.59
N LYS A 409 25.67 15.47 -15.93
CA LYS A 409 25.46 14.35 -15.01
C LYS A 409 25.44 14.89 -13.58
N TYR A 410 24.38 14.62 -12.84
CA TYR A 410 24.24 15.02 -11.44
C TYR A 410 24.68 13.91 -10.51
N ASN A 411 25.23 14.23 -9.33
CA ASN A 411 25.47 13.23 -8.27
C ASN A 411 24.21 12.95 -7.44
N GLN A 412 23.14 13.74 -7.64
CA GLN A 412 21.84 13.56 -7.00
C GLN A 412 20.75 14.31 -7.78
N ILE A 413 19.59 13.69 -8.01
CA ILE A 413 18.37 14.35 -8.49
C ILE A 413 17.21 13.92 -7.59
N ALA A 414 16.39 14.86 -7.13
CA ALA A 414 15.15 14.53 -6.40
C ALA A 414 14.00 14.23 -7.38
N ALA A 415 13.07 13.36 -6.98
CA ALA A 415 11.86 13.08 -7.77
C ALA A 415 11.02 14.35 -8.01
N PHE A 416 10.48 14.48 -9.22
CA PHE A 416 9.73 15.67 -9.65
C PHE A 416 8.35 15.76 -8.97
N ARG A 417 7.98 17.00 -8.63
CA ARG A 417 6.62 17.39 -8.25
C ARG A 417 6.37 18.82 -8.72
N GLY A 418 5.37 19.00 -9.57
CA GLY A 418 5.34 20.18 -10.44
C GLY A 418 6.39 20.09 -11.56
N TYR A 419 6.74 21.23 -12.16
CA TYR A 419 7.67 21.29 -13.30
C TYR A 419 9.14 21.23 -12.92
N TYR A 420 9.49 21.49 -11.67
CA TYR A 420 10.89 21.63 -11.24
C TYR A 420 11.24 20.66 -10.12
N THR A 421 12.54 20.37 -10.01
CA THR A 421 13.14 19.60 -8.92
C THR A 421 14.46 20.22 -8.47
N ILE A 422 15.03 19.69 -7.39
CA ILE A 422 16.39 20.01 -6.95
C ILE A 422 17.35 18.90 -7.38
N ALA A 423 18.46 19.29 -7.98
CA ALA A 423 19.58 18.42 -8.32
C ALA A 423 20.88 18.93 -7.68
N LYS A 424 21.94 18.11 -7.73
CA LYS A 424 23.25 18.43 -7.14
C LYS A 424 24.38 17.98 -8.07
N ARG A 425 25.30 18.88 -8.39
CA ARG A 425 26.53 18.62 -9.16
C ARG A 425 27.67 19.53 -8.65
N PRO A 426 28.93 19.28 -9.01
CA PRO A 426 29.97 20.30 -8.89
C PRO A 426 29.61 21.53 -9.73
N ASN A 427 29.92 22.70 -9.20
CA ASN A 427 30.04 23.91 -10.00
C ASN A 427 31.39 23.91 -10.76
N GLU A 428 31.63 25.01 -11.46
CA GLU A 428 32.77 25.27 -12.34
C GLU A 428 34.09 25.26 -11.54
N SER A 429 34.02 25.59 -10.25
CA SER A 429 35.12 25.52 -9.28
C SER A 429 35.25 24.15 -8.59
N GLY A 430 34.54 23.12 -9.05
CA GLY A 430 34.54 21.78 -8.46
C GLY A 430 33.78 21.63 -7.12
N LYS A 431 33.12 22.69 -6.63
CA LYS A 431 32.39 22.68 -5.36
C LYS A 431 30.97 22.14 -5.56
N ALA A 432 30.57 21.16 -4.76
CA ALA A 432 29.21 20.62 -4.82
C ALA A 432 28.15 21.67 -4.48
N THR A 433 27.26 21.93 -5.43
CA THR A 433 26.21 22.97 -5.41
C THR A 433 24.86 22.36 -5.77
N TYR A 434 23.77 22.98 -5.33
CA TYR A 434 22.40 22.56 -5.65
C TYR A 434 21.80 23.46 -6.74
N TYR A 435 21.11 22.86 -7.70
CA TYR A 435 20.56 23.52 -8.88
C TYR A 435 19.06 23.24 -8.96
N LEU A 436 18.29 24.24 -9.38
CA LEU A 436 16.86 24.13 -9.64
C LEU A 436 16.69 23.73 -11.10
N VAL A 437 16.12 22.55 -11.37
CA VAL A 437 16.13 21.94 -12.72
C VAL A 437 14.71 21.62 -13.17
N GLY A 438 14.37 21.97 -14.42
CA GLY A 438 13.06 21.70 -15.02
C GLY A 438 12.92 20.28 -15.58
N LYS A 439 11.68 19.86 -15.88
CA LYS A 439 11.36 18.60 -16.58
C LYS A 439 11.94 18.54 -18.00
N ASP A 440 12.24 19.70 -18.56
CA ASP A 440 12.91 19.94 -19.83
C ASP A 440 14.43 19.70 -19.76
N GLY A 441 15.00 19.48 -18.56
CA GLY A 441 16.42 19.25 -18.35
C GLY A 441 17.26 20.51 -18.16
N PHE A 442 16.65 21.70 -18.20
CA PHE A 442 17.33 22.98 -18.09
C PHE A 442 17.51 23.40 -16.62
N GLU A 443 18.68 23.96 -16.32
CA GLU A 443 18.93 24.60 -15.03
C GLU A 443 18.37 26.04 -15.02
N VAL A 444 17.72 26.41 -13.92
CA VAL A 444 17.26 27.77 -13.68
C VAL A 444 18.40 28.55 -13.04
N GLU A 445 19.01 29.48 -13.77
CA GLU A 445 20.04 30.37 -13.23
C GLU A 445 19.45 31.48 -12.34
N THR A 446 18.21 31.90 -12.61
CA THR A 446 17.59 33.08 -11.99
C THR A 446 16.07 32.94 -11.90
N MET A 447 15.50 33.29 -10.74
CA MET A 447 14.07 33.29 -10.42
C MET A 447 13.35 34.51 -11.05
N THR A 448 12.01 34.52 -11.08
CA THR A 448 11.25 35.63 -11.69
C THR A 448 11.46 37.01 -11.05
N ASP A 449 12.04 37.07 -9.84
CA ASP A 449 12.37 38.30 -9.12
C ASP A 449 13.86 38.71 -9.24
N GLY A 450 14.64 37.99 -10.05
CA GLY A 450 16.08 38.24 -10.21
C GLY A 450 16.97 37.58 -9.15
N SER A 451 16.40 36.81 -8.21
CA SER A 451 17.21 36.07 -7.22
C SER A 451 17.80 34.77 -7.78
N VAL A 452 18.97 34.37 -7.28
CA VAL A 452 19.57 33.07 -7.59
C VAL A 452 18.85 31.98 -6.79
N PRO A 453 18.41 30.86 -7.41
CA PRO A 453 17.74 29.79 -6.69
C PRO A 453 18.55 29.23 -5.51
N PHE A 454 17.86 28.85 -4.45
CA PHE A 454 18.44 28.26 -3.23
C PHE A 454 19.48 29.11 -2.49
N ALA A 455 19.70 30.38 -2.84
CA ALA A 455 20.55 31.29 -2.06
C ALA A 455 20.10 31.42 -0.59
N ASP A 456 18.82 31.16 -0.31
CA ASP A 456 18.18 31.18 1.01
C ASP A 456 18.01 29.78 1.64
N ILE A 457 18.56 28.71 1.06
CA ILE A 457 18.29 27.34 1.54
C ILE A 457 18.83 27.10 2.96
N ALA A 458 18.00 26.46 3.78
CA ALA A 458 18.39 26.01 5.10
C ALA A 458 19.23 24.72 5.00
N THR A 459 20.25 24.63 5.85
CA THR A 459 21.21 23.53 5.87
C THR A 459 21.30 22.93 7.27
N THR A 460 21.52 21.63 7.37
CA THR A 460 21.88 20.98 8.64
C THR A 460 23.26 21.42 9.12
N SER A 461 23.64 21.04 10.34
CA SER A 461 24.99 21.23 10.89
C SER A 461 26.10 20.57 10.04
N GLY A 462 25.75 19.57 9.21
CA GLY A 462 26.63 18.97 8.21
C GLY A 462 26.57 19.62 6.83
N ASN A 463 26.14 20.88 6.72
CA ASN A 463 25.99 21.66 5.49
C ASN A 463 25.15 20.99 4.38
N SER A 464 24.29 20.03 4.73
CA SER A 464 23.37 19.38 3.79
C SER A 464 22.07 20.15 3.69
N ALA A 465 21.59 20.41 2.47
CA ALA A 465 20.36 21.16 2.23
C ALA A 465 19.11 20.41 2.74
N ILE A 466 18.14 21.13 3.28
CA ILE A 466 16.92 20.57 3.87
C ILE A 466 15.77 20.66 2.85
N PHE A 467 15.48 19.56 2.16
CA PHE A 467 14.46 19.51 1.10
C PHE A 467 13.70 18.17 1.05
N LYS A 468 12.56 18.19 0.35
CA LYS A 468 11.77 17.02 -0.08
C LYS A 468 11.17 17.28 -1.47
N ILE A 469 10.44 16.29 -1.98
CA ILE A 469 9.87 16.26 -3.34
C ILE A 469 8.96 17.49 -3.57
N GLY A 470 9.43 18.42 -4.41
CA GLY A 470 8.73 19.67 -4.75
C GLY A 470 8.97 20.88 -3.83
N CYS A 471 9.75 20.77 -2.74
CA CYS A 471 9.91 21.87 -1.76
C CYS A 471 11.20 21.84 -0.94
N TYR A 472 11.62 23.01 -0.45
CA TYR A 472 12.78 23.18 0.42
C TYR A 472 12.47 24.09 1.62
N MET A 473 13.20 23.87 2.72
CA MET A 473 13.23 24.81 3.84
C MET A 473 14.18 25.95 3.50
N PHE A 474 13.71 27.18 3.65
CA PHE A 474 14.52 28.39 3.55
C PHE A 474 14.72 29.04 4.92
N LYS A 475 15.74 29.90 5.03
CA LYS A 475 16.05 30.70 6.21
C LYS A 475 16.10 32.18 5.84
N ALA A 476 15.58 33.03 6.71
CA ALA A 476 15.69 34.48 6.63
C ALA A 476 16.36 35.01 7.90
N ASP A 477 17.22 36.04 7.78
CA ASP A 477 17.70 36.79 8.94
C ASP A 477 16.49 37.47 9.60
N SER A 478 16.30 37.28 10.91
CA SER A 478 15.15 37.85 11.63
C SER A 478 15.31 39.34 11.98
N GLY A 479 16.49 39.91 11.69
CA GLY A 479 16.91 41.21 12.19
C GLY A 479 17.37 41.18 13.66
N GLN A 480 17.41 40.01 14.30
CA GLN A 480 17.74 39.85 15.72
C GLN A 480 19.02 39.03 15.94
N LYS A 481 19.62 39.20 17.12
CA LYS A 481 20.80 38.47 17.58
C LYS A 481 20.47 37.69 18.85
N ASP A 482 21.14 36.54 19.02
CA ASP A 482 21.14 35.81 20.29
C ASP A 482 22.06 36.51 21.32
N ALA A 483 22.12 35.98 22.56
CA ALA A 483 22.93 36.57 23.63
C ALA A 483 24.43 36.56 23.32
N GLU A 484 24.84 35.67 22.43
CA GLU A 484 26.20 35.49 21.91
C GLU A 484 26.50 36.37 20.68
N GLY A 485 25.54 37.18 20.21
CA GLY A 485 25.71 38.16 19.13
C GLY A 485 25.59 37.59 17.70
N LYS A 486 25.20 36.33 17.56
CA LYS A 486 25.02 35.62 16.29
C LYS A 486 23.61 35.84 15.72
N THR A 487 23.46 35.84 14.39
CA THR A 487 22.15 36.03 13.75
C THR A 487 21.17 34.93 14.16
N ILE A 488 20.01 35.34 14.65
CA ILE A 488 18.82 34.49 14.74
C ILE A 488 18.23 34.39 13.33
N TYR A 489 18.04 33.17 12.85
CA TYR A 489 17.37 32.91 11.58
C TYR A 489 15.96 32.38 11.84
N ASN A 490 14.98 32.95 11.15
CA ASN A 490 13.65 32.36 11.08
C ASN A 490 13.60 31.37 9.89
N TYR A 491 12.88 30.26 10.07
CA TYR A 491 12.72 29.25 9.03
C TYR A 491 11.30 29.25 8.46
N GLY A 492 11.20 28.95 7.17
CA GLY A 492 9.95 28.79 6.43
C GLY A 492 10.12 27.78 5.29
N ILE A 493 9.07 27.51 4.53
CA ILE A 493 9.09 26.56 3.41
C ILE A 493 8.72 27.28 2.10
N LYS A 494 9.42 26.91 1.01
CA LYS A 494 9.14 27.28 -0.37
C LYS A 494 8.98 26.03 -1.24
N ASN A 495 8.15 26.11 -2.27
CA ASN A 495 8.12 25.09 -3.32
C ASN A 495 9.23 25.36 -4.34
N PHE A 496 9.47 24.42 -5.26
CA PHE A 496 10.39 24.60 -6.39
C PHE A 496 9.80 25.46 -7.54
N ASN A 497 8.86 26.37 -7.27
CA ASN A 497 8.26 27.20 -8.32
C ASN A 497 9.15 28.41 -8.64
N VAL A 498 9.59 28.54 -9.89
CA VAL A 498 10.38 29.68 -10.38
C VAL A 498 9.66 31.02 -10.27
N ASN A 499 8.32 31.00 -10.34
CA ASN A 499 7.50 32.17 -10.08
C ASN A 499 7.35 32.36 -8.56
N SER A 500 8.07 33.34 -8.01
CA SER A 500 8.15 33.55 -6.57
C SER A 500 6.84 34.01 -5.93
N GLU A 501 6.00 34.77 -6.66
CA GLU A 501 4.65 35.16 -6.26
C GLU A 501 3.67 33.97 -6.12
N LYS A 502 3.90 32.89 -6.88
CA LYS A 502 3.10 31.66 -6.89
C LYS A 502 3.74 30.52 -6.10
N ASN A 503 4.67 30.81 -5.19
CA ASN A 503 5.10 29.82 -4.21
C ASN A 503 4.08 29.70 -3.07
N VAL A 504 3.87 28.47 -2.60
CA VAL A 504 3.22 28.24 -1.30
C VAL A 504 4.25 28.56 -0.22
N ILE A 505 4.39 29.86 0.08
CA ILE A 505 5.30 30.34 1.12
C ILE A 505 4.60 30.18 2.46
N ILE A 506 5.10 29.28 3.30
CA ILE A 506 4.79 29.36 4.74
C ILE A 506 5.76 30.40 5.32
N PRO A 507 5.28 31.47 5.99
CA PRO A 507 6.13 32.56 6.47
C PRO A 507 7.33 32.11 7.30
N ALA A 508 8.40 32.89 7.26
CA ALA A 508 9.58 32.67 8.08
C ALA A 508 9.29 33.08 9.54
N THR A 509 8.59 32.20 10.27
CA THR A 509 8.17 32.38 11.67
C THR A 509 8.34 31.11 12.52
N MET A 510 8.86 30.01 11.96
CA MET A 510 9.00 28.72 12.65
C MET A 510 10.18 28.76 13.64
N SER A 511 9.95 29.28 14.85
CA SER A 511 11.00 29.56 15.85
C SER A 511 11.81 28.34 16.28
N SER A 512 11.16 27.19 16.52
CA SER A 512 11.82 25.94 16.91
C SER A 512 12.04 24.97 15.72
N GLY A 513 11.95 25.46 14.49
CA GLY A 513 12.20 24.71 13.25
C GLY A 513 11.08 23.74 12.84
N CYS A 514 11.29 23.04 11.72
CA CYS A 514 10.32 22.07 11.19
C CYS A 514 10.98 20.86 10.50
N VAL A 515 10.22 19.79 10.31
CA VAL A 515 10.65 18.54 9.65
C VAL A 515 9.85 18.31 8.38
N LEU A 516 10.54 18.07 7.26
CA LEU A 516 9.93 17.71 5.98
C LEU A 516 9.79 16.18 5.84
N TYR A 517 8.57 15.71 5.67
CA TYR A 517 8.24 14.28 5.54
C TYR A 517 7.43 14.00 4.28
N ALA A 518 7.79 12.93 3.56
CA ALA A 518 7.05 12.38 2.43
C ALA A 518 6.83 10.87 2.70
N PRO A 519 5.59 10.36 2.71
CA PRO A 519 5.33 8.93 2.92
C PRO A 519 5.67 8.11 1.68
N SER A 520 6.26 6.92 1.87
CA SER A 520 6.57 6.00 0.77
C SER A 520 5.35 5.56 -0.05
N SER A 521 4.15 5.55 0.57
CA SER A 521 2.88 5.22 -0.09
C SER A 521 2.20 6.40 -0.80
N SER A 522 2.75 7.61 -0.72
CA SER A 522 2.32 8.78 -1.50
C SER A 522 3.51 9.75 -1.64
N PRO A 523 4.52 9.43 -2.46
CA PRO A 523 5.75 10.23 -2.55
C PRO A 523 5.52 11.63 -3.15
N THR A 524 4.37 11.86 -3.80
CA THR A 524 3.89 13.18 -4.24
C THR A 524 3.38 14.07 -3.11
N ASP A 525 3.09 13.52 -1.93
CA ASP A 525 2.71 14.30 -0.74
C ASP A 525 3.94 14.71 0.07
N VAL A 526 4.00 15.98 0.48
CA VAL A 526 4.96 16.45 1.49
C VAL A 526 4.23 17.17 2.62
N PHE A 527 4.62 16.81 3.83
CA PHE A 527 4.13 17.34 5.09
C PHE A 527 5.26 18.10 5.80
N VAL A 528 4.94 19.30 6.29
CA VAL A 528 5.82 20.17 7.06
C VAL A 528 5.39 20.09 8.52
N PHE A 529 6.16 19.40 9.37
CA PHE A 529 5.91 19.31 10.81
C PHE A 529 6.64 20.44 11.53
N GLU A 530 5.95 21.53 11.80
CA GLU A 530 6.44 22.70 12.54
C GLU A 530 6.41 22.41 14.04
N LYS A 531 7.56 22.47 14.73
CA LYS A 531 7.63 22.31 16.18
C LYS A 531 7.22 23.63 16.83
N ILE A 532 6.14 23.60 17.61
CA ILE A 532 5.69 24.72 18.43
C ILE A 532 6.05 24.42 19.88
N GLU A 533 6.84 25.31 20.48
CA GLU A 533 7.39 25.16 21.83
C GLU A 533 6.63 26.06 22.80
N SER A 534 6.02 25.45 23.81
CA SER A 534 5.21 26.13 24.81
C SER A 534 6.09 26.78 25.89
N THR A 535 5.56 27.80 26.56
CA THR A 535 6.25 28.49 27.67
C THR A 535 6.49 27.64 28.91
N ASP A 536 5.92 26.43 28.99
CA ASP A 536 6.15 25.43 30.04
C ASP A 536 7.17 24.34 29.65
N GLY A 537 7.77 24.44 28.46
CA GLY A 537 8.69 23.43 27.91
C GLY A 537 8.01 22.20 27.29
N SER A 538 6.67 22.16 27.26
CA SER A 538 5.95 21.21 26.41
C SER A 538 6.10 21.59 24.93
N PHE A 539 5.88 20.63 24.02
CA PHE A 539 5.91 20.89 22.59
C PHE A 539 4.70 20.27 21.89
N THR A 540 4.18 21.00 20.91
CA THR A 540 3.15 20.54 19.98
C THR A 540 3.69 20.61 18.56
N TYR A 541 2.97 20.01 17.60
CA TYR A 541 3.33 20.09 16.19
C TYR A 541 2.14 20.59 15.39
N ALA A 542 2.28 21.76 14.77
CA ALA A 542 1.45 22.12 13.61
C ALA A 542 1.96 21.32 12.40
N VAL A 543 1.06 20.84 11.54
CA VAL A 543 1.49 20.05 10.38
C VAL A 543 0.75 20.45 9.12
N HIS A 544 1.51 20.98 8.17
CA HIS A 544 1.00 21.53 6.91
C HIS A 544 1.21 20.52 5.79
N ARG A 545 0.15 20.08 5.10
CA ARG A 545 0.30 19.36 3.82
C ARG A 545 0.48 20.41 2.72
N LEU A 546 1.65 20.44 2.10
CA LEU A 546 1.82 21.08 0.80
C LEU A 546 1.00 20.27 -0.22
N ILE A 547 0.26 20.93 -1.10
CA ILE A 547 -0.54 20.32 -2.19
C ILE A 547 0.10 20.69 -3.52
#